data_AF-A0A968FW66-F1
#
_entry.id   AF-A0A968FW66-F1
#
_cell.length_a   1.000
_cell.length_b   1.000
_cell.length_c   1.000
_cell.angle_alpha   90.00
_cell.angle_beta   90.00
_cell.angle_gamma   90.00
#
_symmetry.space_group_name_H-M   'P 1'
#
loop_
_entity.id
_entity.type
_entity.pdbx_description
1 polymer ?
#
loop_
_entity_poly.entity_id
_entity_poly.type
_entity_poly.pdbx_seq_one_letter_code
_entity_poly.pdbx_strand_id
1 'polypeptide(L)'
;MDPSFSKAHFELARTYEALSDYPHARQEYRLAREYDKVHLRACRKFNRIIHRVARRHGVPVVEIGEAFEEVSPHHLPGDNLFLEHVHPNINGHLIMADTLSHFLARRDFIEPEPNWQWGN
;
A
#
# COMPACT_ATOMS: atom_id res chain seq x y z
N MET A 1 -12.11 -24.63 12.74
CA MET A 1 -12.41 -23.24 12.34
C MET A 1 -12.07 -23.09 10.86
N ASP A 2 -12.81 -22.28 10.13
CA ASP A 2 -12.48 -21.94 8.74
C ASP A 2 -11.18 -21.12 8.72
N PRO A 3 -10.08 -21.63 8.12
CA PRO A 3 -8.79 -20.94 8.08
C PRO A 3 -8.79 -19.73 7.13
N SER A 4 -9.91 -19.45 6.46
CA SER A 4 -10.10 -18.25 5.64
C SER A 4 -11.00 -17.22 6.32
N PHE A 5 -11.30 -17.37 7.61
CA PHE A 5 -12.12 -16.39 8.31
C PHE A 5 -11.33 -15.12 8.64
N SER A 6 -11.43 -14.11 7.77
CA SER A 6 -10.72 -12.82 7.85
C SER A 6 -10.68 -12.20 9.26
N LYS A 7 -11.81 -12.20 10.00
CA LYS A 7 -11.86 -11.64 11.35
C LYS A 7 -10.94 -12.38 12.35
N ALA A 8 -10.80 -13.70 12.23
CA ALA A 8 -9.89 -14.45 13.10
C ALA A 8 -8.43 -14.04 12.88
N HIS A 9 -8.02 -13.86 11.62
CA HIS A 9 -6.69 -13.34 11.29
C HIS A 9 -6.49 -11.92 11.82
N PHE A 10 -7.50 -11.06 11.74
CA PHE A 10 -7.41 -9.69 12.26
C PHE A 10 -7.20 -9.66 13.78
N GLU A 11 -7.97 -10.44 14.55
CA GLU A 11 -7.80 -10.47 16.01
C GLU A 11 -6.49 -11.17 16.42
N LEU A 12 -6.04 -12.16 15.66
CA LEU A 12 -4.73 -12.79 15.88
C LEU A 12 -3.59 -11.80 15.61
N ALA A 13 -3.70 -10.99 14.55
CA ALA A 13 -2.74 -9.93 14.26
C ALA A 13 -2.65 -8.92 15.41
N ARG A 14 -3.78 -8.46 15.94
CA ARG A 14 -3.84 -7.58 17.13
C ARG A 14 -3.24 -8.22 18.37
N THR A 15 -3.39 -9.53 18.53
CA THR A 15 -2.76 -10.28 19.62
C THR A 15 -1.24 -10.25 19.49
N TYR A 16 -0.70 -10.54 18.30
CA TYR A 16 0.73 -10.45 18.04
C TYR A 16 1.27 -9.03 18.19
N GLU A 17 0.52 -8.02 17.74
CA GLU A 17 0.90 -6.61 17.89
C GLU A 17 0.98 -6.20 19.37
N ALA A 18 0.01 -6.60 20.20
CA ALA A 18 0.02 -6.35 21.64
C ALA A 18 1.17 -7.06 22.36
N LEU A 19 1.69 -8.15 21.80
CA LEU A 19 2.89 -8.85 22.27
C LEU A 19 4.19 -8.31 21.67
N SER A 20 4.13 -7.22 20.89
CA SER A 20 5.26 -6.65 20.14
C SER A 20 5.90 -7.61 19.12
N ASP A 21 5.20 -8.67 18.72
CA ASP A 21 5.61 -9.58 17.65
C ASP A 21 5.12 -9.06 16.29
N TYR A 22 5.71 -7.95 15.87
CA TYR A 22 5.31 -7.25 14.65
C TYR A 22 5.46 -8.08 13.36
N PRO A 23 6.47 -8.95 13.19
CA PRO A 23 6.55 -9.82 12.02
C PRO A 23 5.32 -10.73 11.87
N HIS A 24 4.88 -11.39 12.95
CA HIS A 24 3.67 -12.22 12.92
C HIS A 24 2.41 -11.38 12.79
N ALA A 25 2.32 -10.24 13.49
CA ALA A 25 1.19 -9.32 13.34
C ALA A 25 0.99 -8.89 11.87
N ARG A 26 2.07 -8.50 11.19
CA ARG A 26 2.05 -8.09 9.77
C ARG A 26 1.57 -9.22 8.87
N GLN A 27 2.02 -10.45 9.12
CA GLN A 27 1.60 -11.61 8.34
C GLN A 27 0.09 -11.86 8.49
N GLU A 28 -0.41 -11.79 9.71
CA GLU A 28 -1.83 -12.01 10.01
C GLU A 28 -2.72 -10.89 9.48
N TYR A 29 -2.30 -9.62 9.58
CA TYR A 29 -3.03 -8.50 8.95
C TYR A 29 -3.13 -8.65 7.44
N ARG A 30 -2.06 -9.14 6.78
CA ARG A 30 -2.09 -9.42 5.33
C ARG A 30 -3.07 -10.54 4.98
N LEU A 31 -3.16 -11.59 5.80
CA LEU A 31 -4.14 -12.67 5.62
C LEU A 31 -5.56 -12.18 5.87
N ALA A 32 -5.79 -11.37 6.91
CA ALA A 32 -7.08 -10.75 7.18
C ALA A 32 -7.58 -9.94 5.97
N ARG A 33 -6.70 -9.15 5.36
CA ARG A 33 -7.00 -8.40 4.13
C ARG A 33 -7.25 -9.30 2.92
N GLU A 34 -6.49 -10.39 2.76
CA GLU A 34 -6.62 -11.29 1.60
C GLU A 34 -7.91 -12.12 1.65
N TYR A 35 -8.35 -12.49 2.85
CA TYR A 35 -9.57 -13.25 3.05
C TYR A 35 -10.83 -12.38 3.24
N ASP A 36 -10.69 -11.05 3.17
CA ASP A 36 -11.83 -10.15 3.12
C ASP A 36 -12.65 -10.44 1.84
N LYS A 37 -13.93 -10.80 2.02
CA LYS A 37 -14.82 -11.15 0.91
C LYS A 37 -15.19 -9.94 0.06
N VAL A 38 -15.06 -8.74 0.62
CA VAL A 38 -15.37 -7.49 -0.07
C VAL A 38 -14.06 -6.80 -0.45
N HIS A 39 -13.72 -6.87 -1.73
CA HIS A 39 -12.48 -6.32 -2.26
C HIS A 39 -12.57 -4.80 -2.48
N LEU A 40 -12.74 -4.02 -1.39
CA LEU A 40 -12.70 -2.55 -1.44
C LEU A 40 -11.29 -2.00 -1.66
N ARG A 41 -10.27 -2.85 -1.46
CA ARG A 41 -8.85 -2.53 -1.62
C ARG A 41 -8.15 -3.58 -2.49
N ALA A 42 -7.06 -3.20 -3.14
CA ALA A 42 -6.33 -4.11 -4.02
C ALA A 42 -5.73 -5.30 -3.25
N CYS A 43 -6.32 -6.49 -3.42
CA CYS A 43 -5.79 -7.73 -2.86
C CYS A 43 -4.49 -8.17 -3.57
N ARG A 44 -3.83 -9.20 -3.04
CA ARG A 44 -2.57 -9.70 -3.62
C ARG A 44 -2.75 -10.16 -5.07
N LYS A 45 -3.91 -10.73 -5.40
CA LYS A 45 -4.24 -11.16 -6.76
C LYS A 45 -4.28 -9.99 -7.74
N PHE A 46 -4.89 -8.85 -7.38
CA PHE A 46 -4.93 -7.67 -8.24
C PHE A 46 -3.53 -7.08 -8.44
N ASN A 47 -2.76 -6.88 -7.37
CA ASN A 47 -1.38 -6.38 -7.48
C ASN A 47 -0.51 -7.28 -8.37
N ARG A 48 -0.61 -8.62 -8.25
CA ARG A 48 0.08 -9.55 -9.14
C ARG A 48 -0.31 -9.39 -10.61
N ILE A 49 -1.60 -9.14 -10.89
CA ILE A 49 -2.08 -8.97 -12.27
C ILE A 49 -1.54 -7.65 -12.84
N ILE A 50 -1.63 -6.55 -12.08
CA ILE A 50 -1.09 -5.23 -12.45
C ILE A 50 0.39 -5.39 -12.82
N HIS A 51 1.19 -5.97 -11.93
CA HIS A 51 2.62 -6.20 -12.15
C HIS A 51 2.93 -7.06 -13.38
N ARG A 52 2.16 -8.13 -13.58
CA ARG A 52 2.34 -8.99 -14.75
C ARG A 52 2.04 -8.26 -16.05
N VAL A 53 0.95 -7.49 -16.10
CA VAL A 53 0.55 -6.72 -17.28
C VAL A 53 1.55 -5.59 -17.53
N ALA A 54 1.92 -4.84 -16.49
CA ALA A 54 2.89 -3.76 -16.58
C ALA A 54 4.23 -4.23 -17.15
N ARG A 55 4.79 -5.34 -16.64
CA ARG A 55 6.01 -5.96 -17.20
C ARG A 55 5.86 -6.38 -18.67
N ARG A 56 4.71 -6.93 -19.06
CA ARG A 56 4.46 -7.32 -20.46
C ARG A 56 4.50 -6.12 -21.41
N HIS A 57 4.04 -4.96 -20.95
CA HIS A 57 3.93 -3.75 -21.76
C HIS A 57 5.08 -2.76 -21.54
N GLY A 58 6.09 -3.10 -20.72
CA GLY A 58 7.18 -2.18 -20.38
C GLY A 58 6.73 -0.95 -19.58
N VAL A 59 5.56 -1.02 -18.93
CA VAL A 59 5.02 0.06 -18.11
C VAL A 59 5.55 -0.11 -16.68
N PRO A 60 6.12 0.93 -16.05
CA PRO A 60 6.50 0.85 -14.65
C PRO A 60 5.30 0.88 -13.70
N VAL A 61 5.48 0.33 -12.50
CA VAL A 61 4.51 0.40 -11.40
C VAL A 61 5.17 1.11 -10.22
N VAL A 62 4.44 2.02 -9.59
CA VAL A 62 4.87 2.71 -8.37
C VAL A 62 4.37 1.94 -7.14
N GLU A 63 5.29 1.48 -6.30
CA GLU A 63 4.99 0.60 -5.15
C GLU A 63 4.52 1.39 -3.92
N ILE A 64 3.32 1.99 -4.01
CA ILE A 64 2.73 2.76 -2.91
C ILE A 64 2.56 1.94 -1.64
N GLY A 65 2.23 0.65 -1.77
CA GLY A 65 2.06 -0.24 -0.61
C GLY A 65 3.36 -0.42 0.19
N GLU A 66 4.50 -0.51 -0.50
CA GLU A 66 5.82 -0.60 0.14
C GLU A 66 6.18 0.71 0.81
N ALA A 67 5.97 1.85 0.13
CA ALA A 67 6.18 3.17 0.74
C ALA A 67 5.36 3.37 2.02
N PHE A 68 4.11 2.89 2.04
CA PHE A 68 3.26 2.96 3.25
C PHE A 68 3.81 2.07 4.37
N GLU A 69 4.29 0.86 4.06
CA GLU A 69 4.92 -0.01 5.04
C GLU A 69 6.23 0.60 5.58
N GLU A 70 7.04 1.24 4.74
CA GLU A 70 8.32 1.84 5.16
C GLU A 70 8.14 2.98 6.16
N VAL A 71 7.14 3.85 5.97
CA VAL A 71 6.91 5.01 6.85
C VAL A 71 6.06 4.70 8.07
N SER A 72 5.41 3.53 8.10
CA SER A 72 4.52 3.17 9.21
C SER A 72 5.27 2.52 10.36
N PRO A 73 4.92 2.84 11.63
CA PRO A 73 5.48 2.16 12.79
C PRO A 73 5.42 0.65 12.63
N HIS A 74 6.55 -0.02 12.87
CA HIS A 74 6.69 -1.48 12.77
C HIS A 74 6.31 -2.10 11.42
N HIS A 75 6.25 -1.29 10.36
CA HIS A 75 5.76 -1.69 9.04
C HIS A 75 4.29 -2.14 9.04
N LEU A 76 3.47 -1.50 9.87
CA LEU A 76 2.03 -1.75 10.00
C LEU A 76 1.24 -0.48 9.62
N PRO A 77 0.87 -0.30 8.35
CA PRO A 77 0.00 0.81 7.95
C PRO A 77 -1.39 0.68 8.59
N GLY A 78 -1.88 1.78 9.18
CA GLY A 78 -3.19 1.87 9.80
C GLY A 78 -3.66 3.32 9.89
N ASP A 79 -4.20 3.72 11.04
CA ASP A 79 -4.79 5.04 11.25
C ASP A 79 -3.80 6.21 11.07
N ASN A 80 -2.49 5.93 11.06
CA ASN A 80 -1.46 6.91 10.72
C ASN A 80 -1.56 7.38 9.26
N LEU A 81 -2.00 6.52 8.33
CA LEU A 81 -2.07 6.80 6.89
C LEU A 81 -3.49 6.70 6.30
N PHE A 82 -4.45 6.15 7.04
CA PHE A 82 -5.82 5.93 6.56
C PHE A 82 -6.84 6.65 7.44
N LEU A 83 -7.96 7.09 6.84
CA LEU A 83 -9.11 7.67 7.58
C LEU A 83 -10.00 6.56 8.15
N GLU A 84 -10.11 5.48 7.40
CA GLU A 84 -10.85 4.27 7.71
C GLU A 84 -10.23 3.12 6.91
N HIS A 85 -10.80 1.92 6.96
CA HIS A 85 -10.22 0.72 6.34
C HIS A 85 -9.94 0.76 4.81
N VAL A 86 -10.32 1.81 4.07
CA VAL A 86 -10.11 1.92 2.61
C VAL A 86 -9.30 3.17 2.20
N HIS A 87 -9.74 4.36 2.59
CA HIS A 87 -9.24 5.63 2.05
C HIS A 87 -8.05 6.18 2.83
N PRO A 88 -6.98 6.63 2.15
CA PRO A 88 -5.89 7.35 2.78
C PRO A 88 -6.36 8.64 3.48
N ASN A 89 -5.71 8.98 4.58
CA ASN A 89 -5.82 10.31 5.19
C ASN A 89 -4.86 11.29 4.52
N ILE A 90 -4.77 12.53 5.02
CA ILE A 90 -3.89 13.54 4.45
C ILE A 90 -2.42 13.09 4.41
N ASN A 91 -1.94 12.42 5.46
CA ASN A 91 -0.57 11.89 5.50
C ASN A 91 -0.39 10.80 4.44
N GLY A 92 -1.35 9.87 4.31
CA GLY A 92 -1.33 8.85 3.27
C GLY A 92 -1.28 9.46 1.86
N HIS A 93 -2.11 10.48 1.58
CA HIS A 93 -2.07 11.19 0.31
C HIS A 93 -0.75 11.92 0.05
N LEU A 94 -0.14 12.53 1.07
CA LEU A 94 1.17 13.15 0.94
C LEU A 94 2.26 12.15 0.59
N ILE A 95 2.28 10.97 1.24
CA ILE A 95 3.22 9.89 0.90
C ILE A 95 3.00 9.38 -0.53
N MET A 96 1.75 9.26 -0.97
CA MET A 96 1.44 8.88 -2.36
C MET A 96 1.97 9.90 -3.36
N ALA A 97 1.71 11.18 -3.12
CA ALA A 97 2.14 12.27 -3.98
C ALA A 97 3.67 12.36 -4.06
N ASP A 98 4.35 12.25 -2.91
CA ASP A 98 5.80 12.27 -2.81
C ASP A 98 6.43 11.09 -3.55
N THR A 99 5.94 9.87 -3.29
CA THR A 99 6.45 8.64 -3.92
C THR A 99 6.28 8.69 -5.43
N LEU A 100 5.11 9.12 -5.91
CA LEU A 100 4.84 9.25 -7.34
C LEU A 100 5.71 10.34 -7.99
N SER A 101 5.84 11.50 -7.36
CA SER A 101 6.61 12.62 -7.92
C SER A 101 8.09 12.26 -8.04
N HIS A 102 8.68 11.66 -6.99
CA HIS A 102 10.04 11.16 -7.03
C HIS A 102 10.23 10.06 -8.08
N PHE A 103 9.24 9.17 -8.24
CA PHE A 103 9.28 8.13 -9.27
C PHE A 103 9.33 8.74 -10.68
N LEU A 104 8.45 9.71 -10.96
CA LEU A 104 8.36 10.36 -12.26
C LEU A 104 9.63 11.15 -12.58
N ALA A 105 10.16 11.90 -11.60
CA ALA A 105 11.40 12.66 -11.76
C ALA A 105 12.61 11.76 -12.05
N ARG A 106 12.76 10.64 -11.32
CA ARG A 106 13.87 9.68 -11.53
C ARG A 106 13.80 8.91 -12.85
N ARG A 107 12.65 8.94 -13.52
CA ARG A 107 12.42 8.24 -14.79
C ARG A 107 12.38 9.21 -15.98
N ASP A 108 12.68 10.48 -15.75
CA ASP A 108 12.59 11.54 -16.75
C ASP A 108 11.19 11.62 -17.41
N PHE A 109 10.13 11.31 -16.64
CA PHE A 109 8.73 11.38 -17.09
C PHE A 109 8.12 12.77 -16.93
N ILE A 110 8.77 13.63 -16.16
CA ILE A 110 8.43 15.06 -16.03
C ILE A 110 9.71 15.82 -16.40
N GLU A 111 9.56 16.82 -17.26
CA GLU A 111 10.64 17.76 -17.59
C GLU A 111 11.14 18.49 -16.32
N PRO A 112 12.36 19.03 -16.28
CA PRO A 112 12.75 19.93 -15.20
C PRO A 112 11.97 21.25 -15.30
N GLU A 113 11.78 21.91 -14.15
CA GLU A 113 10.99 23.15 -14.02
C GLU A 113 11.28 24.23 -15.08
N PRO A 114 12.53 24.49 -15.52
CA PRO A 114 12.80 25.49 -16.55
C PRO A 114 12.14 25.22 -17.92
N ASN A 115 11.74 23.98 -18.17
CA ASN A 115 11.09 23.57 -19.42
C ASN A 115 9.55 23.52 -19.29
N TRP A 116 9.00 23.82 -18.11
CA TRP A 116 7.56 23.75 -17.88
C TRP A 116 6.85 24.90 -18.58
N GLN A 117 5.91 24.54 -19.45
CA GLN A 117 5.01 25.51 -20.09
C GLN A 117 3.78 25.68 -19.22
N TRP A 118 3.88 26.58 -18.24
CA TRP A 118 2.71 27.13 -17.57
C TRP A 118 2.00 28.02 -18.58
N GLY A 119 0.85 27.59 -19.10
CA GLY A 119 0.14 28.30 -20.16
C GLY A 119 -0.04 29.79 -19.86
N ASN A 120 0.05 30.61 -20.92
CA ASN A 120 -0.30 32.04 -20.89
C ASN A 120 -1.80 32.23 -20.61
#